data_AF-A0A522A5U8-F1
#
_entry.id   AF-A0A522A5U8-F1
#
_cell.length_a   1.000
_cell.length_b   1.000
_cell.length_c   1.000
_cell.angle_alpha   90.00
_cell.angle_beta   90.00
_cell.angle_gamma   90.00
#
_symmetry.space_group_name_H-M   'P 1'
#
loop_
_entity.id
_entity.type
_entity.pdbx_description
1 polymer ?
#
loop_
_entity_poly.entity_id
_entity_poly.type
_entity_poly.pdbx_seq_one_letter_code
_entity_poly.pdbx_strand_id
1 'polypeptide(L)'
;MTKFQLSLVFDAGQIRVYARYDQDKPLFLEHVNVLELDAGGNTIGAYSTVIRDYFGPGQGGNFLFAHTPSGTNVKQIKATGCYVNIDQVAGSNTVAL
;
A
#
# COMPACT_ATOMS: atom_id res chain seq x y z
N MET A 1 -2.78 11.64 14.65
CA MET A 1 -1.87 11.83 13.49
C MET A 1 -1.78 10.52 12.75
N THR A 2 -2.05 10.52 11.44
CA THR A 2 -2.08 9.30 10.63
C THR A 2 -0.66 8.78 10.44
N LYS A 3 -0.49 7.51 10.78
CA LYS A 3 0.78 6.84 11.07
C LYS A 3 1.44 6.27 9.81
N PHE A 4 0.64 5.68 8.94
CA PHE A 4 1.00 5.26 7.58
C PHE A 4 -0.09 5.80 6.64
N GLN A 5 0.32 6.34 5.50
CA GLN A 5 -0.60 6.91 4.51
C GLN A 5 -0.28 6.34 3.13
N LEU A 6 -1.31 5.92 2.41
CA LEU A 6 -1.20 5.67 0.98
C LEU A 6 -1.62 6.93 0.22
N SER A 7 -0.83 7.31 -0.77
CA SER A 7 -1.16 8.38 -1.72
C SER A 7 -1.35 7.79 -3.10
N LEU A 8 -2.37 8.29 -3.80
CA LEU A 8 -2.77 7.81 -5.11
C LEU A 8 -2.65 8.94 -6.10
N VAL A 9 -1.92 8.71 -7.19
CA VAL A 9 -1.73 9.68 -8.26
C VAL A 9 -2.11 9.01 -9.57
N PHE A 10 -2.99 9.64 -10.35
CA PHE A 10 -3.23 9.21 -11.72
C PHE A 10 -2.33 10.04 -12.64
N ASP A 11 -1.41 9.36 -13.32
CA ASP A 11 -0.45 9.99 -14.22
C ASP A 11 -0.12 9.06 -15.39
N ALA A 12 0.01 9.62 -16.59
CA ALA A 12 0.32 8.90 -17.82
C ALA A 12 -0.56 7.64 -18.06
N GLY A 13 -1.85 7.70 -17.72
CA GLY A 13 -2.78 6.57 -17.89
C GLY A 13 -2.67 5.48 -16.82
N GLN A 14 -1.84 5.68 -15.79
CA GLN A 14 -1.62 4.72 -14.72
C GLN A 14 -2.02 5.28 -13.36
N ILE A 15 -2.54 4.39 -12.52
CA ILE A 15 -2.70 4.61 -11.10
C ILE A 15 -1.35 4.30 -10.44
N ARG A 16 -0.73 5.30 -9.83
CA ARG A 16 0.51 5.16 -9.07
C ARG A 16 0.19 5.19 -7.58
N VAL A 17 0.66 4.18 -6.87
CA VAL A 17 0.47 4.05 -5.42
C VAL A 17 1.78 4.34 -4.71
N TYR A 18 1.72 5.28 -3.77
CA TYR A 18 2.84 5.66 -2.92
C TYR A 18 2.49 5.35 -1.47
N ALA A 19 3.48 4.99 -0.69
CA ALA A 19 3.39 4.97 0.76
C ALA A 19 4.17 6.16 1.32
N ARG A 20 3.56 6.87 2.28
CA ARG A 20 4.26 7.81 3.14
C ARG A 20 4.24 7.26 4.56
N TYR A 21 5.42 7.22 5.15
CA TYR A 21 5.61 6.77 6.52
C TYR A 21 6.21 7.86 7.39
N ASP A 22 5.52 8.19 8.47
CA ASP A 22 5.87 9.30 9.37
C ASP A 22 5.69 8.84 10.82
N GLN A 23 6.44 7.81 11.21
CA GLN A 23 6.50 7.30 12.58
C GLN A 23 7.91 6.87 12.98
N ASP A 24 8.11 6.81 14.30
CA ASP A 24 9.38 6.40 14.92
C ASP A 24 9.59 4.88 15.01
N LYS A 25 8.53 4.08 14.85
CA LYS A 25 8.63 2.61 14.84
C LYS A 25 8.70 2.10 13.41
N PRO A 26 9.21 0.90 13.14
CA PRO A 26 9.09 0.31 11.81
C PRO A 26 7.78 -0.44 11.57
N LEU A 27 7.41 -0.61 10.29
CA LEU A 27 6.37 -1.53 9.86
C LEU A 27 6.82 -2.38 8.67
N PHE A 28 6.12 -3.50 8.47
CA PHE A 28 6.23 -4.31 7.26
C PHE A 28 4.93 -4.25 6.48
N LEU A 29 4.99 -3.74 5.25
CA LEU A 29 3.84 -3.69 4.34
C LEU A 29 3.77 -4.99 3.55
N GLU A 30 2.76 -5.80 3.82
CA GLU A 30 2.59 -7.09 3.17
C GLU A 30 2.00 -6.92 1.77
N HIS A 31 0.87 -6.21 1.69
CA HIS A 31 0.16 -5.98 0.43
C HIS A 31 -0.71 -4.71 0.48
N VAL A 32 -1.10 -4.25 -0.70
CA VAL A 32 -2.06 -3.16 -0.89
C VAL A 32 -3.23 -3.66 -1.72
N ASN A 33 -4.44 -3.46 -1.21
CA ASN A 33 -5.69 -3.67 -1.93
C ASN A 33 -6.15 -2.35 -2.54
N VAL A 34 -6.53 -2.37 -3.81
CA VAL A 34 -7.09 -1.20 -4.50
C VAL A 34 -8.46 -1.56 -5.05
N LEU A 35 -9.41 -0.68 -4.76
CA LEU A 35 -10.75 -0.68 -5.33
C LEU A 35 -10.84 0.40 -6.40
N GLU A 36 -11.38 0.02 -7.54
CA GLU A 36 -11.76 0.92 -8.62
C GLU A 36 -13.25 1.17 -8.55
N LEU A 37 -13.62 2.44 -8.56
CA LEU A 37 -15.00 2.87 -8.37
C LEU A 37 -15.50 3.67 -9.58
N ASP A 38 -16.79 3.56 -9.86
CA ASP A 38 -17.48 4.43 -10.81
C ASP A 38 -17.69 5.86 -10.25
N ALA A 39 -18.38 6.72 -11.02
CA ALA A 39 -18.67 8.09 -10.57
C ALA A 39 -19.59 8.16 -9.35
N GLY A 40 -20.40 7.13 -9.10
CA GLY A 40 -21.30 7.02 -7.95
C GLY A 40 -20.65 6.42 -6.71
N GLY A 41 -19.37 6.02 -6.80
CA GLY A 41 -18.64 5.37 -5.71
C GLY A 41 -18.90 3.86 -5.59
N ASN A 42 -19.57 3.24 -6.58
CA ASN A 42 -19.76 1.79 -6.59
C ASN A 42 -18.47 1.10 -7.03
N THR A 43 -18.13 -0.01 -6.39
CA THR A 43 -16.97 -0.82 -6.78
C THR A 43 -17.25 -1.54 -8.10
N ILE A 44 -16.40 -1.29 -9.09
CA ILE A 44 -16.47 -1.91 -10.43
C ILE A 44 -15.25 -2.78 -10.73
N GLY A 45 -14.20 -2.68 -9.91
CA GLY A 45 -12.99 -3.48 -10.01
C GLY A 45 -12.24 -3.51 -8.69
N ALA A 46 -11.44 -4.56 -8.49
CA ALA A 46 -10.57 -4.68 -7.35
C ALA A 46 -9.31 -5.47 -7.74
N TYR A 47 -8.17 -5.07 -7.20
CA TYR A 47 -6.93 -5.82 -7.33
C TYR A 47 -6.09 -5.72 -6.06
N SER A 48 -5.20 -6.69 -5.87
CA SER A 48 -4.29 -6.76 -4.74
C SER A 48 -2.86 -6.95 -5.25
N THR A 49 -1.93 -6.17 -4.69
CA THR A 49 -0.51 -6.26 -5.02
C THR A 49 0.27 -6.54 -3.75
N VAL A 50 1.05 -7.62 -3.78
CA VAL A 50 2.00 -7.97 -2.72
C VAL A 50 3.23 -7.06 -2.83
N ILE A 51 3.62 -6.41 -1.73
CA ILE A 51 4.73 -5.45 -1.69
C ILE A 51 5.95 -6.02 -0.97
N ARG A 52 5.75 -6.67 0.19
CA ARG A 52 6.81 -7.23 1.05
C ARG A 52 7.97 -6.26 1.29
N ASP A 53 7.64 -5.06 1.76
CA ASP A 53 8.64 -4.02 1.98
C ASP A 53 8.60 -3.47 3.42
N TYR A 54 9.75 -2.97 3.87
CA TYR A 54 9.98 -2.45 5.20
C TYR A 54 9.98 -0.92 5.18
N PHE A 55 9.17 -0.33 6.06
CA PHE A 55 9.09 1.11 6.23
C PHE A 55 9.64 1.52 7.59
N GLY A 56 10.69 2.34 7.58
CA GLY A 56 11.37 2.84 8.77
C GLY A 56 11.30 4.37 8.91
N PRO A 57 11.67 4.91 10.09
CA PRO A 57 11.66 6.36 10.34
C PRO A 57 12.46 7.13 9.29
N GLY A 58 11.91 8.23 8.78
CA GLY A 58 12.60 9.12 7.84
C GLY A 58 12.64 8.67 6.37
N GLN A 59 12.04 7.53 6.02
CA GLN A 59 12.03 7.06 4.62
C GLN A 59 11.15 7.89 3.67
N GLY A 60 10.30 8.77 4.17
CA GLY A 60 9.52 9.69 3.33
C GLY A 60 8.48 8.97 2.46
N GLY A 61 8.25 9.48 1.25
CA GLY A 61 7.30 8.94 0.28
C GLY A 61 7.96 7.96 -0.69
N ASN A 62 7.64 6.67 -0.59
CA ASN A 62 8.15 5.63 -1.49
C ASN A 62 7.09 5.24 -2.52
N PHE A 63 7.51 5.15 -3.78
CA PHE A 63 6.69 4.53 -4.82
C PHE A 63 6.59 3.02 -4.56
N LEU A 64 5.37 2.49 -4.56
CA LEU A 64 5.13 1.05 -4.38
C LEU A 64 5.01 0.35 -5.73
N PHE A 65 4.01 0.74 -6.52
CA PHE A 65 3.73 0.16 -7.82
C PHE A 65 2.81 1.06 -8.64
N ALA A 66 2.71 0.75 -9.93
CA ALA A 66 1.75 1.34 -10.84
C ALA A 66 0.84 0.27 -11.44
N HIS A 67 -0.41 0.63 -11.70
CA HIS A 67 -1.41 -0.24 -12.30
C HIS A 67 -2.19 0.53 -13.36
N THR A 68 -2.48 -0.11 -14.49
CA THR A 68 -3.36 0.47 -15.50
C THR A 68 -4.80 0.21 -15.07
N PRO A 69 -5.70 1.22 -15.06
CA PRO A 69 -7.09 0.99 -14.69
C PRO A 69 -7.71 -0.14 -15.50
N SER A 70 -8.57 -0.95 -14.88
CA SER A 70 -9.20 -2.09 -15.57
C SER A 70 -10.08 -1.69 -16.76
N GLY A 71 -10.53 -0.43 -16.82
CA GLY A 71 -11.29 0.11 -17.95
C GLY A 71 -11.60 1.60 -17.84
N THR A 72 -12.30 2.11 -18.84
CA THR A 72 -12.63 3.54 -18.97
C THR A 72 -13.69 4.04 -17.98
N ASN A 73 -14.39 3.11 -17.31
CA ASN A 73 -15.44 3.41 -16.35
C ASN A 73 -14.90 3.71 -14.94
N VAL A 74 -13.61 3.51 -14.70
CA VAL A 74 -12.95 3.87 -13.43
C VAL A 74 -12.88 5.39 -13.31
N LYS A 75 -13.56 5.95 -12.31
CA LYS A 75 -13.61 7.40 -12.04
C LYS A 75 -12.99 7.77 -10.69
N GLN A 76 -12.96 6.84 -9.76
CA GLN A 76 -12.33 7.01 -8.46
C GLN A 76 -11.58 5.74 -8.07
N ILE A 77 -10.65 5.87 -7.15
CA ILE A 77 -9.84 4.76 -6.64
C ILE A 77 -9.68 4.89 -5.13
N LYS A 78 -9.64 3.75 -4.44
CA LYS A 78 -9.40 3.67 -3.01
C LYS A 78 -8.39 2.58 -2.72
N ALA A 79 -7.31 2.91 -2.02
CA ALA A 79 -6.30 1.93 -1.63
C ALA A 79 -6.30 1.70 -0.12
N THR A 80 -5.99 0.48 0.29
CA THR A 80 -5.86 0.07 1.69
C THR A 80 -4.61 -0.79 1.82
N GLY A 81 -3.70 -0.38 2.69
CA GLY A 81 -2.49 -1.14 2.99
C GLY A 81 -2.71 -2.09 4.15
N CYS A 82 -2.27 -3.34 4.00
CA CYS A 82 -2.25 -4.34 5.04
C CYS A 82 -0.81 -4.51 5.53
N TYR A 83 -0.57 -4.13 6.78
CA TYR A 83 0.76 -4.09 7.37
C TYR A 83 0.78 -4.61 8.80
N VAL A 84 1.96 -5.04 9.22
CA VAL A 84 2.27 -5.45 10.59
C VAL A 84 3.14 -4.39 11.24
N ASN A 85 2.72 -3.89 12.40
CA ASN A 85 3.56 -3.03 13.23
C ASN A 85 4.68 -3.89 13.85
N ILE A 86 5.94 -3.49 13.66
CA ILE A 86 7.07 -4.20 14.24
C ILE A 86 7.45 -3.47 15.53
N ASP A 87 6.94 -3.96 16.66
CA ASP A 87 7.25 -3.40 17.98
C ASP A 87 8.54 -3.99 18.58
N GLN A 88 9.00 -5.16 18.10
CA GLN A 88 10.22 -5.87 18.54
C GLN A 88 10.79 -6.71 17.38
N VAL A 89 12.09 -7.04 17.42
CA VAL A 89 12.69 -7.99 16.46
C VAL A 89 12.13 -9.38 16.73
N ALA A 90 11.45 -9.97 15.75
CA ALA A 90 11.00 -11.36 15.85
C ALA A 90 12.23 -12.29 15.93
N GLY A 91 12.41 -12.96 17.07
CA GLY A 91 13.44 -13.99 17.21
C GLY A 91 13.15 -15.18 16.29
N SER A 92 14.18 -15.72 15.66
CA SER A 92 14.08 -16.99 14.93
C SER A 92 14.09 -18.17 15.90
N ASN A 93 13.27 -19.19 15.65
CA ASN A 93 13.40 -20.45 16.37
C ASN A 93 14.70 -21.16 15.94
N THR A 94 15.46 -21.68 16.91
CA THR A 94 16.57 -22.61 16.64
C THR A 94 16.01 -24.02 16.66
N VAL A 95 16.08 -24.73 15.54
CA VAL A 95 15.81 -26.18 15.50
C VAL A 95 17.15 -26.88 15.72
N ALA A 96 17.30 -27.56 16.84
CA ALA A 96 18.40 -28.51 17.02
C ALA A 96 18.10 -29.75 16.16
N LEU A 97 19.10 -30.22 15.41
CA LEU A 97 19.04 -31.48 14.66
C LEU A 97 19.12 -32.68 15.62
#